data_AF-Q24941-F1
#
_entry.id   AF-Q24941-F1
#
_cell.length_a   1.000
_cell.length_b   1.000
_cell.length_c   1.000
_cell.angle_alpha   90.00
_cell.angle_beta   90.00
_cell.angle_gamma   90.00
#
_symmetry.space_group_name_H-M   'P 1'
#
loop_
_entity.id
_entity.type
_entity.pdbx_description
1 polymer ?
#
loop_
_entity_poly.entity_id
_entity_poly.type
_entity_poly.pdbx_seq_one_letter_code
_entity_poly.pdbx_strand_id
1 'polypeptide(L)'
;MRLVILTLLIVGVFASNDDLWHQWKRIYNKEYKGADDDHRRNIWEQNVKHIQEHNLRHDLGLVTYKLGLNQFTDMTFEEFKAKYLTEMPRASELLSHGIPYKANKRAVPDRIDWRESGYVTEVKDQGGCGSCWAFSTTGAMEGQYMKNEKTSISFSEQQLVDCSGPFGNYGCNGGLMENAYEYLKRFGLETESSYPYRAVEGQCRYNEQLGVAKVTGYYTVHSGDEVELQNLVGCRRPAAVALDVESDFMMYRSGIYQSQTCSPDRLNHGVLAVGYGIQDGTDYWIVKNSWGTWWGEDGYIRMVRKRGNMCGIASLASVPMVAQFP
;
A
#
# COMPACT_ATOMS: atom_id res chain seq x y z
N MET A 1 47.77 -1.71 -36.13
CA MET A 1 47.17 -2.84 -36.87
C MET A 1 47.33 -4.12 -36.04
N ARG A 2 46.29 -4.50 -35.30
CA ARG A 2 45.84 -5.88 -35.03
C ARG A 2 44.72 -5.80 -33.98
N LEU A 3 43.50 -5.89 -34.50
CA LEU A 3 42.29 -6.25 -33.77
C LEU A 3 42.56 -7.55 -33.01
N VAL A 4 42.20 -7.58 -31.73
CA VAL A 4 41.82 -8.83 -31.06
C VAL A 4 40.41 -8.60 -30.56
N ILE A 5 39.46 -9.19 -31.28
CA ILE A 5 38.06 -9.31 -30.90
C ILE A 5 38.02 -10.22 -29.68
N LEU A 6 37.70 -9.66 -28.51
CA LEU A 6 37.32 -10.47 -27.35
C LEU A 6 35.82 -10.74 -27.49
N THR A 7 35.49 -11.93 -27.97
CA THR A 7 34.15 -12.47 -28.07
C THR A 7 33.49 -12.52 -26.69
N LEU A 8 32.26 -11.96 -26.62
CA LEU A 8 31.34 -12.16 -25.52
C LEU A 8 31.07 -13.66 -25.30
N LEU A 9 31.40 -14.15 -24.11
CA LEU A 9 30.77 -15.35 -23.55
C LEU A 9 29.62 -14.91 -22.66
N ILE A 10 28.45 -14.71 -23.27
CA ILE A 10 27.17 -14.72 -22.54
C ILE A 10 26.94 -16.18 -22.16
N VAL A 11 27.35 -16.57 -20.96
CA VAL A 11 26.82 -17.79 -20.32
C VAL A 11 25.48 -17.39 -19.72
N GLY A 12 24.47 -17.30 -20.58
CA GLY A 12 23.08 -17.29 -20.13
C GLY A 12 22.76 -18.69 -19.66
N VAL A 13 22.85 -18.93 -18.35
CA VAL A 13 22.22 -20.11 -17.75
C VAL A 13 20.72 -19.90 -17.96
N PHE A 14 20.14 -20.57 -18.96
CA PHE A 14 18.71 -20.74 -19.05
C PHE A 14 18.30 -21.61 -17.86
N ALA A 15 18.06 -20.99 -16.71
CA ALA A 15 17.43 -21.68 -15.59
C ALA A 15 16.11 -22.25 -16.11
N SER A 16 15.92 -23.56 -15.94
CA SER A 16 14.65 -24.19 -16.29
C SER A 16 13.53 -23.62 -15.40
N ASN A 17 12.28 -23.74 -15.83
CA ASN A 17 11.15 -23.39 -14.95
C ASN A 17 11.17 -24.19 -13.65
N ASP A 18 11.72 -25.41 -13.65
CA ASP A 18 11.96 -26.21 -12.44
C ASP A 18 12.91 -25.49 -11.47
N ASP A 19 14.06 -25.03 -11.96
CA ASP A 19 15.07 -24.34 -11.13
C ASP A 19 14.51 -23.04 -10.54
N LEU A 20 13.79 -22.27 -11.35
CA LEU A 20 13.16 -21.01 -10.94
C LEU A 20 12.04 -21.24 -9.93
N TRP A 21 11.21 -22.28 -10.09
CA TRP A 21 10.17 -22.65 -9.14
C TRP A 21 10.77 -22.98 -7.76
N HIS A 22 11.80 -23.83 -7.73
CA HIS A 22 12.45 -24.20 -6.47
C HIS A 22 13.20 -23.04 -5.83
N GLN A 23 13.83 -22.16 -6.62
CA GLN A 23 14.46 -20.95 -6.11
C GLN A 23 13.44 -19.99 -5.52
N TRP A 24 12.34 -19.75 -6.23
CA TRP A 24 11.23 -18.91 -5.77
C TRP A 24 10.65 -19.44 -4.45
N LYS A 25 10.39 -20.76 -4.34
CA LYS A 25 9.92 -21.37 -3.09
C LYS A 25 10.89 -21.13 -1.93
N ARG A 26 12.21 -21.24 -2.15
CA ARG A 26 13.22 -20.96 -1.13
C ARG A 26 13.24 -19.49 -0.70
N ILE A 27 13.15 -18.56 -1.64
CA ILE A 27 13.16 -17.11 -1.37
C ILE A 27 11.95 -16.72 -0.51
N TYR A 28 10.78 -17.25 -0.82
CA TYR A 28 9.52 -16.90 -0.15
C TYR A 28 9.07 -17.90 0.92
N ASN A 29 9.97 -18.81 1.31
CA ASN A 29 9.73 -19.84 2.32
C ASN A 29 8.41 -20.62 2.11
N LYS A 30 8.19 -21.09 0.89
CA LYS A 30 6.97 -21.81 0.49
C LYS A 30 7.18 -23.31 0.55
N GLU A 31 6.27 -24.00 1.23
CA GLU A 31 6.26 -25.45 1.36
C GLU A 31 4.88 -26.00 0.97
N TYR A 32 4.86 -26.95 0.02
CA TYR A 32 3.67 -27.65 -0.43
C TYR A 32 3.96 -29.15 -0.52
N LYS A 33 2.91 -29.99 -0.50
CA LYS A 33 3.04 -31.46 -0.59
C LYS A 33 2.09 -32.01 -1.65
N GLY A 34 2.55 -33.03 -2.38
CA GLY A 34 1.72 -33.77 -3.33
C GLY A 34 1.01 -32.87 -4.34
N ALA A 35 -0.29 -33.08 -4.52
CA ALA A 35 -1.12 -32.36 -5.49
C ALA A 35 -1.16 -30.84 -5.29
N ASP A 36 -0.90 -30.34 -4.07
CA ASP A 36 -0.86 -28.90 -3.81
C ASP A 36 0.37 -28.24 -4.47
N ASP A 37 1.52 -28.94 -4.55
CA ASP A 37 2.72 -28.39 -5.21
C ASP A 37 2.48 -28.24 -6.71
N ASP A 38 1.88 -29.26 -7.34
CA ASP A 38 1.56 -29.23 -8.77
C ASP A 38 0.54 -28.12 -9.09
N HIS A 39 -0.49 -27.96 -8.25
CA HIS A 39 -1.47 -26.90 -8.41
C HIS A 39 -0.86 -25.50 -8.27
N ARG A 40 -0.09 -25.27 -7.21
CA ARG A 40 0.58 -23.97 -6.96
C ARG A 40 1.61 -23.64 -8.02
N ARG A 41 2.34 -24.65 -8.51
CA ARG A 41 3.26 -24.51 -9.63
C ARG A 41 2.54 -24.09 -10.91
N ASN A 42 1.41 -24.70 -11.24
CA ASN A 42 0.64 -24.34 -12.44
C ASN A 42 0.18 -22.86 -12.41
N ILE A 43 -0.29 -22.38 -11.25
CA ILE A 43 -0.64 -20.96 -11.06
C ILE A 43 0.61 -20.08 -11.24
N TRP A 44 1.72 -20.48 -10.61
CA TRP A 44 2.98 -19.77 -10.70
C TRP A 44 3.48 -19.65 -12.15
N GLU A 45 3.44 -20.74 -12.94
CA GLU A 45 3.86 -20.72 -14.34
C GLU A 45 2.97 -19.82 -15.22
N GLN A 46 1.65 -19.78 -14.95
CA GLN A 46 0.73 -18.87 -15.64
C GLN A 46 1.05 -17.40 -15.34
N ASN A 47 1.29 -17.08 -14.07
CA ASN A 47 1.65 -15.74 -13.64
C ASN A 47 3.03 -15.33 -14.18
N VAL A 48 4.01 -16.23 -14.20
CA VAL A 48 5.34 -16.00 -14.81
C VAL A 48 5.22 -15.68 -16.29
N LYS A 49 4.39 -16.43 -17.02
CA LYS A 49 4.14 -16.17 -18.44
C LYS A 49 3.56 -14.77 -18.66
N HIS A 50 2.55 -14.38 -17.87
CA HIS A 50 1.97 -13.04 -17.92
C HIS A 50 3.00 -11.94 -17.62
N ILE A 51 3.84 -12.15 -16.60
CA ILE A 51 4.94 -11.23 -16.25
C ILE A 51 5.91 -11.06 -17.43
N GLN A 52 6.30 -12.15 -18.08
CA GLN A 52 7.20 -12.12 -19.24
C GLN A 52 6.58 -11.35 -20.42
N GLU A 53 5.33 -11.66 -20.77
CA GLU A 53 4.61 -11.00 -21.86
C GLU A 53 4.42 -9.49 -21.60
N HIS A 54 4.05 -9.11 -20.37
CA HIS A 54 3.93 -7.72 -19.96
C HIS A 54 5.27 -6.98 -20.05
N ASN A 55 6.36 -7.60 -19.57
CA ASN A 55 7.67 -6.97 -19.55
C ASN A 55 8.27 -6.81 -20.96
N LEU A 56 7.95 -7.70 -21.91
CA LEU A 56 8.27 -7.47 -23.32
C LEU A 56 7.58 -6.23 -23.87
N ARG A 57 6.31 -5.98 -23.50
CA ARG A 57 5.60 -4.74 -23.87
C ARG A 57 6.25 -3.50 -23.24
N HIS A 58 6.74 -3.61 -22.01
CA HIS A 58 7.49 -2.52 -21.37
C HIS A 58 8.77 -2.21 -22.14
N ASP A 59 9.57 -3.22 -22.50
CA ASP A 59 10.84 -3.03 -23.20
C ASP A 59 10.64 -2.45 -24.62
N LEU A 60 9.44 -2.64 -25.19
CA LEU A 60 8.99 -1.97 -26.42
C LEU A 60 8.36 -0.57 -26.21
N GLY A 61 8.31 -0.08 -24.96
CA GLY A 61 7.74 1.24 -24.61
C GLY A 61 6.21 1.31 -24.67
N LEU A 62 5.51 0.18 -24.68
CA LEU A 62 4.04 0.12 -24.80
C LEU A 62 3.33 0.25 -23.44
N VAL A 63 4.04 0.05 -22.33
CA VAL A 63 3.58 0.23 -20.96
C VAL A 63 4.70 0.85 -20.11
N THR A 64 4.34 1.49 -18.99
CA THR A 64 5.24 2.36 -18.20
C THR A 64 5.75 1.70 -16.91
N TYR A 65 5.42 0.44 -16.67
CA TYR A 65 5.83 -0.32 -15.49
C TYR A 65 6.21 -1.74 -15.85
N LYS A 66 6.86 -2.44 -14.92
CA LYS A 66 7.20 -3.85 -15.00
C LYS A 66 6.46 -4.64 -13.92
N LEU A 67 6.15 -5.89 -14.26
CA LEU A 67 5.72 -6.89 -13.29
C LEU A 67 6.91 -7.73 -12.86
N GLY A 68 6.80 -8.45 -11.76
CA GLY A 68 7.85 -9.33 -11.29
C GLY A 68 7.36 -10.40 -10.32
N LEU A 69 8.19 -11.42 -10.13
CA LEU A 69 7.94 -12.46 -9.14
C LEU A 69 7.93 -11.84 -7.75
N ASN A 70 6.98 -12.22 -6.91
CA ASN A 70 6.87 -11.83 -5.51
C ASN A 70 6.24 -12.99 -4.71
N GLN A 71 5.94 -12.78 -3.43
CA GLN A 71 5.38 -13.82 -2.56
C GLN A 71 3.96 -14.29 -2.95
N PHE A 72 3.31 -13.59 -3.88
CA PHE A 72 1.95 -13.87 -4.36
C PHE A 72 1.93 -14.58 -5.71
N THR A 73 3.09 -14.87 -6.32
CA THR A 73 3.13 -15.42 -7.69
C THR A 73 2.48 -16.81 -7.80
N ASP A 74 2.34 -17.57 -6.72
CA ASP A 74 1.61 -18.85 -6.67
C ASP A 74 0.11 -18.72 -6.35
N MET A 75 -0.43 -17.49 -6.34
CA MET A 75 -1.84 -17.21 -6.07
C MET A 75 -2.55 -16.77 -7.34
N THR A 76 -3.78 -17.24 -7.50
CA THR A 76 -4.70 -16.60 -8.45
C THR A 76 -5.14 -15.25 -7.90
N PHE A 77 -5.55 -14.33 -8.77
CA PHE A 77 -6.04 -13.03 -8.30
C PHE A 77 -7.31 -13.17 -7.44
N GLU A 78 -8.17 -14.16 -7.69
CA GLU A 78 -9.35 -14.42 -6.86
C GLU A 78 -8.98 -14.89 -5.44
N GLU A 79 -8.00 -15.79 -5.31
CA GLU A 79 -7.46 -16.18 -4.00
C GLU A 79 -6.83 -14.99 -3.27
N PHE A 80 -6.09 -14.15 -4.00
CA PHE A 80 -5.49 -12.94 -3.45
C PHE A 80 -6.56 -11.96 -2.97
N LYS A 81 -7.56 -11.69 -3.81
CA LYS A 81 -8.69 -10.81 -3.49
C LYS A 81 -9.42 -11.29 -2.23
N ALA A 82 -9.72 -12.58 -2.14
CA ALA A 82 -10.43 -13.16 -1.00
C ALA A 82 -9.66 -13.05 0.33
N LYS A 83 -8.32 -12.91 0.29
CA LYS A 83 -7.47 -12.93 1.48
C LYS A 83 -6.90 -11.57 1.89
N TYR A 84 -6.61 -10.70 0.92
CA TYR A 84 -5.87 -9.45 1.15
C TYR A 84 -6.69 -8.20 0.87
N LEU A 85 -7.78 -8.32 0.10
CA LEU A 85 -8.59 -7.19 -0.33
C LEU A 85 -9.93 -7.22 0.39
N THR A 86 -10.51 -6.05 0.62
CA THR A 86 -11.87 -5.94 1.14
C THR A 86 -12.54 -4.75 0.53
N GLU A 87 -13.74 -4.95 -0.01
CA GLU A 87 -14.52 -3.88 -0.63
C GLU A 87 -14.75 -2.75 0.36
N MET A 88 -14.38 -1.54 -0.05
CA MET A 88 -14.60 -0.30 0.67
C MET A 88 -15.77 0.44 0.02
N PRO A 89 -16.62 1.12 0.81
CA PRO A 89 -17.78 1.82 0.28
C PRO A 89 -17.35 2.94 -0.65
N ARG A 90 -18.25 3.31 -1.56
CA ARG A 90 -18.02 4.48 -2.43
C ARG A 90 -18.03 5.75 -1.60
N ALA A 91 -17.32 6.76 -2.09
CA ALA A 91 -17.34 8.12 -1.52
C ALA A 91 -18.78 8.64 -1.27
N SER A 92 -19.71 8.38 -2.20
CA SER A 92 -21.11 8.81 -2.10
C SER A 92 -21.92 8.08 -1.03
N GLU A 93 -21.47 6.91 -0.61
CA GLU A 93 -22.13 6.06 0.40
C GLU A 93 -21.56 6.31 1.80
N LEU A 94 -20.44 7.02 1.88
CA LEU A 94 -19.74 7.28 3.12
C LEU A 94 -20.38 8.46 3.89
N LEU A 95 -20.79 8.20 5.13
CA LEU A 95 -21.11 9.26 6.08
C LEU A 95 -19.81 9.78 6.72
N SER A 96 -19.06 10.61 6.00
CA SER A 96 -17.82 11.17 6.54
C SER A 96 -18.11 12.23 7.61
N HIS A 97 -17.46 12.09 8.76
CA HIS A 97 -17.40 13.13 9.79
C HIS A 97 -16.13 14.00 9.68
N GLY A 98 -15.36 13.81 8.61
CA GLY A 98 -14.14 14.55 8.32
C GLY A 98 -14.41 15.96 7.83
N ILE A 99 -13.35 16.77 7.80
CA ILE A 99 -13.37 18.11 7.23
C ILE A 99 -12.95 18.00 5.76
N PRO A 100 -13.84 18.27 4.78
CA PRO A 100 -13.47 18.25 3.38
C PRO A 100 -12.32 19.23 3.11
N TYR A 101 -11.22 18.73 2.56
CA TYR A 101 -10.05 19.52 2.27
C TYR A 101 -10.23 20.26 0.96
N LYS A 102 -10.38 21.58 1.03
CA LYS A 102 -10.40 22.41 -0.17
C LYS A 102 -9.01 22.92 -0.47
N ALA A 103 -8.56 22.71 -1.69
CA ALA A 103 -7.32 23.29 -2.22
C ALA A 103 -7.32 24.81 -2.00
N ASN A 104 -6.46 25.30 -1.10
CA ASN A 104 -6.13 26.70 -0.98
C ASN A 104 -5.07 27.07 -2.03
N LYS A 105 -5.02 28.33 -2.47
CA LYS A 105 -4.01 28.85 -3.43
C LYS A 105 -2.56 28.79 -2.91
N ARG A 106 -2.30 28.05 -1.83
CA ARG A 106 -0.96 27.90 -1.25
C ARG A 106 -0.17 26.96 -2.16
N ALA A 107 0.95 27.45 -2.68
CA ALA A 107 1.83 26.63 -3.48
C ALA A 107 2.40 25.49 -2.61
N VAL A 108 2.08 24.25 -2.97
CA VAL A 108 2.85 23.08 -2.54
C VAL A 108 4.00 22.86 -3.52
N PRO A 109 5.11 22.22 -3.10
CA PRO A 109 6.20 21.89 -4.02
C PRO A 109 5.71 21.03 -5.19
N ASP A 110 6.40 21.07 -6.34
CA ASP A 110 6.07 20.20 -7.48
C ASP A 110 6.41 18.72 -7.22
N ARG A 111 7.31 18.47 -6.27
CA ARG A 111 7.72 17.13 -5.83
C ARG A 111 7.88 17.12 -4.32
N ILE A 112 7.48 16.02 -3.69
CA ILE A 112 7.67 15.80 -2.27
C ILE A 112 7.82 14.31 -1.99
N ASP A 113 8.70 13.97 -1.07
CA ASP A 113 8.87 12.61 -0.56
C ASP A 113 9.04 12.66 0.96
N TRP A 114 8.02 12.21 1.68
CA TRP A 114 8.04 12.27 3.14
C TRP A 114 9.01 11.28 3.78
N ARG A 115 9.53 10.31 3.02
CA ARG A 115 10.62 9.42 3.46
C ARG A 115 11.89 10.21 3.74
N GLU A 116 12.21 11.17 2.87
CA GLU A 116 13.39 12.04 3.02
C GLU A 116 13.32 12.94 4.27
N SER A 117 12.12 13.19 4.78
CA SER A 117 11.90 13.97 6.00
C SER A 117 11.82 13.12 7.28
N GLY A 118 11.92 11.79 7.17
CA GLY A 118 11.78 10.87 8.30
C GLY A 118 10.35 10.77 8.86
N TYR A 119 9.33 11.06 8.06
CA TYR A 119 7.91 10.98 8.48
C TYR A 119 7.19 9.74 7.95
N VAL A 120 7.96 8.71 7.59
CA VAL A 120 7.46 7.44 7.10
C VAL A 120 8.28 6.34 7.75
N THR A 121 7.63 5.42 8.45
CA THR A 121 8.26 4.23 9.05
C THR A 121 8.68 3.22 7.97
N GLU A 122 9.40 2.17 8.35
CA GLU A 122 9.66 1.02 7.49
C GLU A 122 8.38 0.40 6.92
N VAL A 123 8.50 -0.27 5.77
CA VAL A 123 7.38 -1.03 5.19
C VAL A 123 7.09 -2.24 6.08
N LYS A 124 5.83 -2.37 6.48
CA LYS A 124 5.31 -3.49 7.28
C LYS A 124 4.62 -4.52 6.37
N ASP A 125 4.20 -5.65 6.96
CA ASP A 125 3.52 -6.73 6.25
C ASP A 125 2.23 -7.15 6.99
N GLN A 126 1.08 -6.98 6.35
CA GLN A 126 -0.23 -7.35 6.88
C GLN A 126 -0.46 -8.87 6.89
N GLY A 127 0.37 -9.65 6.19
CA GLY A 127 0.19 -11.09 6.08
C GLY A 127 -1.22 -11.47 5.60
N GLY A 128 -1.71 -12.64 6.03
CA GLY A 128 -2.99 -13.18 5.59
C GLY A 128 -4.25 -12.53 6.17
N CYS A 129 -4.21 -11.25 6.53
CA CYS A 129 -5.29 -10.51 7.18
C CYS A 129 -5.67 -9.28 6.35
N GLY A 130 -6.95 -9.09 6.04
CA GLY A 130 -7.51 -7.92 5.35
C GLY A 130 -7.52 -6.65 6.22
N SER A 131 -6.36 -6.28 6.75
CA SER A 131 -6.16 -5.17 7.69
C SER A 131 -5.40 -4.00 7.09
N CYS A 132 -5.33 -3.90 5.77
CA CYS A 132 -4.70 -2.79 5.04
C CYS A 132 -5.18 -1.40 5.51
N TRP A 133 -6.46 -1.30 5.88
CA TRP A 133 -7.06 -0.11 6.50
C TRP A 133 -6.36 0.28 7.81
N ALA A 134 -5.94 -0.68 8.64
CA ALA A 134 -5.23 -0.41 9.88
C ALA A 134 -3.81 0.11 9.60
N PHE A 135 -3.08 -0.48 8.65
CA PHE A 135 -1.76 -0.02 8.21
C PHE A 135 -1.80 1.37 7.55
N SER A 136 -2.84 1.65 6.77
CA SER A 136 -3.07 2.98 6.20
C SER A 136 -3.32 4.02 7.30
N THR A 137 -4.12 3.64 8.31
CA THR A 137 -4.40 4.49 9.49
C THR A 137 -3.13 4.77 10.29
N THR A 138 -2.38 3.73 10.69
CA THR A 138 -1.16 3.88 11.50
C THR A 138 -0.12 4.68 10.74
N GLY A 139 0.10 4.41 9.46
CA GLY A 139 1.04 5.17 8.63
C GLY A 139 0.72 6.67 8.55
N ALA A 140 -0.55 7.04 8.46
CA ALA A 140 -0.96 8.44 8.48
C ALA A 140 -0.78 9.07 9.88
N MET A 141 -1.12 8.33 10.94
CA MET A 141 -0.90 8.74 12.34
C MET A 141 0.58 8.96 12.67
N GLU A 142 1.43 8.02 12.26
CA GLU A 142 2.89 8.04 12.40
C GLU A 142 3.48 9.30 11.76
N GLY A 143 3.09 9.60 10.52
CA GLY A 143 3.56 10.80 9.80
C GLY A 143 3.20 12.11 10.50
N GLN A 144 2.01 12.21 11.11
CA GLN A 144 1.65 13.38 11.92
C GLN A 144 2.44 13.45 13.22
N TYR A 145 2.51 12.33 13.96
CA TYR A 145 3.10 12.30 15.28
C TYR A 145 4.60 12.58 15.22
N MET A 146 5.32 11.92 14.31
CA MET A 146 6.76 12.17 14.10
C MET A 146 7.03 13.63 13.71
N LYS A 147 6.10 14.27 12.99
CA LYS A 147 6.22 15.69 12.64
C LYS A 147 6.04 16.61 13.84
N ASN A 148 5.02 16.36 14.66
CA ASN A 148 4.63 17.22 15.78
C ASN A 148 5.62 17.08 16.94
N GLU A 149 5.98 15.85 17.27
CA GLU A 149 6.78 15.50 18.44
C GLU A 149 8.28 15.37 18.14
N LYS A 150 8.67 15.36 16.86
CA LYS A 150 10.07 15.24 16.41
C LYS A 150 10.77 13.98 16.96
N THR A 151 10.02 12.89 17.08
CA THR A 151 10.50 11.58 17.54
C THR A 151 10.11 10.49 16.56
N SER A 152 10.80 9.35 16.60
CA SER A 152 10.42 8.16 15.85
C SER A 152 9.35 7.38 16.60
N ILE A 153 8.33 6.90 15.89
CA ILE A 153 7.25 6.09 16.46
C ILE A 153 6.76 5.08 15.43
N SER A 154 6.34 3.92 15.90
CA SER A 154 5.61 2.92 15.13
C SER A 154 4.36 2.56 15.92
N PHE A 155 3.18 2.72 15.32
CA PHE A 155 1.89 2.52 15.99
C PHE A 155 1.32 1.12 15.73
N SER A 156 0.48 0.66 16.65
CA SER A 156 -0.11 -0.68 16.60
C SER A 156 -1.26 -0.78 15.62
N GLU A 157 -1.09 -1.54 14.55
CA GLU A 157 -2.21 -1.95 13.71
C GLU A 157 -3.13 -2.93 14.45
N GLN A 158 -2.57 -3.78 15.30
CA GLN A 158 -3.32 -4.84 15.98
C GLN A 158 -4.33 -4.29 16.97
N GLN A 159 -4.02 -3.20 17.66
CA GLN A 159 -5.00 -2.52 18.50
C GLN A 159 -6.22 -2.11 17.67
N LEU A 160 -6.01 -1.55 16.48
CA LEU A 160 -7.12 -1.17 15.61
C LEU A 160 -7.93 -2.40 15.19
N VAL A 161 -7.25 -3.46 14.74
CA VAL A 161 -7.88 -4.73 14.34
C VAL A 161 -8.76 -5.29 15.46
N ASP A 162 -8.26 -5.33 16.70
CA ASP A 162 -8.94 -5.99 17.81
C ASP A 162 -10.01 -5.11 18.49
N CYS A 163 -9.86 -3.77 18.46
CA CYS A 163 -10.62 -2.86 19.34
C CYS A 163 -11.62 -1.95 18.62
N SER A 164 -11.50 -1.73 17.31
CA SER A 164 -12.33 -0.75 16.61
C SER A 164 -13.64 -1.32 16.04
N GLY A 165 -13.96 -2.57 16.36
CA GLY A 165 -15.23 -3.24 15.98
C GLY A 165 -16.49 -2.39 16.24
N PRO A 166 -16.66 -1.82 17.45
CA PRO A 166 -17.80 -0.95 17.76
C PRO A 166 -17.91 0.33 16.91
N PHE A 167 -16.87 0.67 16.14
CA PHE A 167 -16.82 1.83 15.24
C PHE A 167 -17.01 1.45 13.76
N GLY A 168 -17.36 0.19 13.47
CA GLY A 168 -17.69 -0.27 12.11
C GLY A 168 -16.52 -0.87 11.32
N ASN A 169 -15.44 -1.27 12.01
CA ASN A 169 -14.39 -2.09 11.40
C ASN A 169 -14.62 -3.58 11.72
N TYR A 170 -14.09 -4.47 10.90
CA TYR A 170 -14.32 -5.91 10.98
C TYR A 170 -13.01 -6.70 11.07
N GLY A 171 -12.01 -6.14 11.75
CA GLY A 171 -10.72 -6.79 11.99
C GLY A 171 -10.01 -7.16 10.70
N CYS A 172 -9.78 -8.47 10.51
CA CYS A 172 -9.17 -9.02 9.29
C CYS A 172 -10.14 -9.14 8.11
N ASN A 173 -11.43 -8.86 8.31
CA ASN A 173 -12.45 -8.84 7.26
C ASN A 173 -12.72 -7.42 6.75
N GLY A 174 -11.72 -6.53 6.85
CA GLY A 174 -11.80 -5.16 6.36
C GLY A 174 -12.24 -4.12 7.40
N GLY A 175 -12.23 -2.87 6.95
CA GLY A 175 -12.46 -1.70 7.78
C GLY A 175 -12.07 -0.43 7.02
N LEU A 176 -12.24 0.71 7.68
CA LEU A 176 -12.00 2.03 7.12
C LEU A 176 -11.10 2.85 8.03
N MET A 177 -10.21 3.63 7.41
CA MET A 177 -9.32 4.53 8.12
C MET A 177 -10.09 5.57 8.93
N GLU A 178 -11.22 6.06 8.39
CA GLU A 178 -12.07 7.03 9.09
C GLU A 178 -12.76 6.46 10.34
N ASN A 179 -13.23 5.20 10.27
CA ASN A 179 -13.77 4.52 11.44
C ASN A 179 -12.71 4.33 12.52
N ALA A 180 -11.47 4.02 12.10
CA ALA A 180 -10.33 3.95 13.00
C ALA A 180 -10.03 5.33 13.64
N TYR A 181 -10.14 6.42 12.88
CA TYR A 181 -10.00 7.77 13.43
C TYR A 181 -11.09 8.12 14.44
N GLU A 182 -12.35 7.69 14.23
CA GLU A 182 -13.43 7.86 15.21
C GLU A 182 -13.16 7.08 16.51
N TYR A 183 -12.62 5.86 16.41
CA TYR A 183 -12.11 5.12 17.56
C TYR A 183 -10.99 5.91 18.29
N LEU A 184 -10.03 6.42 17.53
CA LEU A 184 -8.87 7.17 18.06
C LEU A 184 -9.18 8.58 18.57
N LYS A 185 -10.39 9.09 18.35
CA LYS A 185 -10.86 10.29 19.07
C LYS A 185 -11.12 10.02 20.54
N ARG A 186 -11.42 8.76 20.90
CA ARG A 186 -11.80 8.34 22.26
C ARG A 186 -10.69 7.57 22.97
N PHE A 187 -9.93 6.77 22.24
CA PHE A 187 -8.90 5.89 22.79
C PHE A 187 -7.52 6.27 22.23
N GLY A 188 -6.49 6.22 23.08
CA GLY A 188 -5.11 6.48 22.66
C GLY A 188 -4.59 5.33 21.80
N LEU A 189 -3.88 5.62 20.74
CA LEU A 189 -3.15 4.63 19.94
C LEU A 189 -1.86 4.25 20.67
N GLU A 190 -1.70 2.97 20.94
CA GLU A 190 -0.50 2.36 21.49
C GLU A 190 0.57 2.16 20.42
N THR A 191 1.80 1.96 20.87
CA THR A 191 2.92 1.62 19.99
C THR A 191 2.86 0.17 19.53
N GLU A 192 3.48 -0.13 18.39
CA GLU A 192 3.66 -1.50 17.90
C GLU A 192 4.40 -2.37 18.92
N SER A 193 5.34 -1.80 19.69
CA SER A 193 6.00 -2.54 20.77
C SER A 193 5.10 -2.88 21.96
N SER A 194 4.13 -2.03 22.26
CA SER A 194 3.16 -2.25 23.35
C SER A 194 2.08 -3.26 22.96
N TYR A 195 1.64 -3.20 21.70
CA TYR A 195 0.60 -4.07 21.15
C TYR A 195 1.02 -4.60 19.76
N PRO A 196 1.84 -5.67 19.71
CA PRO A 196 2.41 -6.14 18.45
C PRO A 196 1.40 -6.78 17.50
N TYR A 197 1.67 -6.65 16.20
CA TYR A 197 0.92 -7.24 15.11
C TYR A 197 1.01 -8.76 15.03
N ARG A 198 -0.12 -9.40 14.74
CA ARG A 198 -0.30 -10.85 14.73
C ARG A 198 -0.96 -11.39 13.47
N ALA A 199 -1.46 -10.51 12.60
CA ALA A 199 -2.21 -10.87 11.39
C ALA A 199 -3.42 -11.80 11.65
N VAL A 200 -3.99 -11.73 12.86
CA VAL A 200 -5.17 -12.49 13.28
C VAL A 200 -5.95 -11.63 14.24
N GLU A 201 -7.27 -11.56 14.07
CA GLU A 201 -8.16 -10.85 15.00
C GLU A 201 -8.17 -11.54 16.37
N GLY A 202 -8.01 -10.74 17.42
CA GLY A 202 -8.04 -11.19 18.80
C GLY A 202 -9.02 -10.39 19.65
N GLN A 203 -9.05 -10.71 20.94
CA GLN A 203 -9.75 -9.87 21.90
C GLN A 203 -9.02 -8.52 22.04
N CYS A 204 -9.79 -7.43 22.16
CA CYS A 204 -9.22 -6.12 22.44
C CYS A 204 -8.48 -6.12 23.78
N ARG A 205 -7.18 -5.79 23.74
CA ARG A 205 -6.29 -5.69 24.91
C ARG A 205 -5.79 -4.26 25.16
N TYR A 206 -6.56 -3.27 24.70
CA TYR A 206 -6.21 -1.87 24.85
C TYR A 206 -5.95 -1.52 26.32
N ASN A 207 -4.81 -0.86 26.56
CA ASN A 207 -4.43 -0.32 27.85
C ASN A 207 -4.26 1.19 27.76
N GLU A 208 -5.14 1.92 28.43
CA GLU A 208 -5.15 3.38 28.44
C GLU A 208 -3.81 4.00 28.89
N GLN A 209 -3.09 3.34 29.81
CA GLN A 209 -1.80 3.82 30.30
C GLN A 209 -0.67 3.71 29.25
N LEU A 210 -0.89 2.98 28.16
CA LEU A 210 0.06 2.80 27.07
C LEU A 210 -0.32 3.62 25.82
N GLY A 211 -1.44 4.34 25.87
CA GLY A 211 -1.88 5.21 24.78
C GLY A 211 -0.92 6.40 24.60
N VAL A 212 -0.47 6.62 23.36
CA VAL A 212 0.55 7.64 23.04
C VAL A 212 -0.03 8.81 22.26
N ALA A 213 -0.92 8.53 21.31
CA ALA A 213 -1.44 9.51 20.37
C ALA A 213 -2.95 9.39 20.21
N LYS A 214 -3.62 10.50 19.93
CA LYS A 214 -5.06 10.51 19.64
C LYS A 214 -5.40 11.39 18.45
N VAL A 215 -6.56 11.14 17.87
CA VAL A 215 -7.11 11.96 16.79
C VAL A 215 -7.97 13.08 17.40
N THR A 216 -7.78 14.30 16.93
CA THR A 216 -8.64 15.46 17.28
C THR A 216 -9.63 15.82 16.17
N GLY A 217 -9.41 15.29 14.98
CA GLY A 217 -10.25 15.37 13.79
C GLY A 217 -9.46 14.90 12.58
N TYR A 218 -10.01 14.95 11.38
CA TYR A 218 -9.29 14.53 10.17
C TYR A 218 -9.78 15.28 8.95
N TYR A 219 -8.89 15.51 7.99
CA TYR A 219 -9.21 16.05 6.68
C TYR A 219 -9.54 14.93 5.71
N THR A 220 -10.40 15.20 4.71
CA THR A 220 -10.79 14.23 3.69
C THR A 220 -10.73 14.79 2.28
N VAL A 221 -10.44 13.94 1.31
CA VAL A 221 -10.60 14.18 -0.14
C VAL A 221 -11.31 12.96 -0.72
N HIS A 222 -12.62 13.12 -0.95
CA HIS A 222 -13.49 12.11 -1.54
C HIS A 222 -14.05 12.53 -2.91
N SER A 223 -13.62 13.69 -3.38
CA SER A 223 -14.06 14.32 -4.63
C SER A 223 -13.51 13.65 -5.88
N GLY A 224 -12.45 12.84 -5.75
CA GLY A 224 -11.62 12.39 -6.86
C GLY A 224 -10.66 13.46 -7.38
N ASP A 225 -10.58 14.63 -6.75
CA ASP A 225 -9.70 15.72 -7.16
C ASP A 225 -8.26 15.47 -6.71
N GLU A 226 -7.41 15.07 -7.66
CA GLU A 226 -5.99 14.83 -7.41
C GLU A 226 -5.22 16.10 -7.01
N VAL A 227 -5.70 17.30 -7.33
CA VAL A 227 -5.10 18.57 -6.88
C VAL A 227 -5.39 18.80 -5.40
N GLU A 228 -6.61 18.48 -4.94
CA GLU A 228 -6.94 18.51 -3.51
C GLU A 228 -6.08 17.52 -2.73
N LEU A 229 -5.92 16.29 -3.24
CA LEU A 229 -5.04 15.30 -2.63
C LEU A 229 -3.57 15.77 -2.63
N GLN A 230 -3.09 16.39 -3.70
CA GLN A 230 -1.70 16.86 -3.81
C GLN A 230 -1.42 17.94 -2.78
N ASN A 231 -2.37 18.87 -2.64
CA ASN A 231 -2.30 19.93 -1.64
C ASN A 231 -2.40 19.38 -0.22
N LEU A 232 -3.25 18.37 0.00
CA LEU A 232 -3.36 17.70 1.28
C LEU A 232 -2.04 17.03 1.66
N VAL A 233 -1.47 16.17 0.80
CA VAL A 233 -0.18 15.49 1.06
C VAL A 233 0.95 16.51 1.23
N GLY A 234 1.00 17.54 0.39
CA GLY A 234 2.05 18.57 0.43
C GLY A 234 2.01 19.45 1.67
N CYS A 235 0.80 19.79 2.16
CA CYS A 235 0.64 20.65 3.33
C CYS A 235 0.60 19.86 4.65
N ARG A 236 0.04 18.66 4.63
CA ARG A 236 -0.40 17.94 5.82
C ARG A 236 0.29 16.62 6.08
N ARG A 237 1.33 16.19 5.33
CA ARG A 237 2.06 14.91 5.51
C ARG A 237 1.37 13.71 4.83
N PRO A 238 1.88 12.47 4.93
CA PRO A 238 1.28 11.33 4.23
C PRO A 238 -0.22 11.19 4.47
N ALA A 239 -0.94 10.86 3.41
CA ALA A 239 -2.39 10.66 3.45
C ALA A 239 -2.73 9.18 3.33
N ALA A 240 -3.60 8.71 4.20
CA ALA A 240 -4.26 7.43 4.03
C ALA A 240 -5.14 7.52 2.78
N VAL A 241 -5.05 6.55 1.87
CA VAL A 241 -5.86 6.49 0.64
C VAL A 241 -6.34 5.06 0.41
N ALA A 242 -7.44 4.89 -0.32
CA ALA A 242 -7.83 3.59 -0.83
C ALA A 242 -7.67 3.51 -2.35
N LEU A 243 -7.48 2.29 -2.85
CA LEU A 243 -7.28 1.99 -4.27
C LEU A 243 -8.15 0.81 -4.71
N ASP A 244 -8.48 0.75 -6.00
CA ASP A 244 -8.90 -0.48 -6.69
C ASP A 244 -7.67 -1.28 -7.14
N VAL A 245 -7.34 -2.34 -6.41
CA VAL A 245 -6.27 -3.29 -6.74
C VAL A 245 -6.77 -4.32 -7.75
N GLU A 246 -5.96 -4.58 -8.77
CA GLU A 246 -6.19 -5.58 -9.82
C GLU A 246 -4.99 -6.54 -9.92
N SER A 247 -5.07 -7.55 -10.81
CA SER A 247 -4.03 -8.58 -10.98
C SER A 247 -2.63 -8.01 -11.25
N ASP A 248 -2.51 -6.99 -12.11
CA ASP A 248 -1.20 -6.37 -12.41
C ASP A 248 -0.64 -5.61 -11.21
N PHE A 249 -1.50 -5.03 -10.36
CA PHE A 249 -1.08 -4.40 -9.12
C PHE A 249 -0.51 -5.44 -8.15
N MET A 250 -1.16 -6.61 -8.01
CA MET A 250 -0.65 -7.72 -7.20
C MET A 250 0.79 -8.12 -7.62
N MET A 251 1.10 -8.04 -8.92
CA MET A 251 2.41 -8.42 -9.48
C MET A 251 3.37 -7.25 -9.74
N TYR A 252 3.01 -6.02 -9.36
CA TYR A 252 3.83 -4.84 -9.64
C TYR A 252 5.24 -4.97 -9.06
N ARG A 253 6.24 -4.56 -9.86
CA ARG A 253 7.66 -4.56 -9.48
C ARG A 253 8.29 -3.17 -9.51
N SER A 254 8.10 -2.41 -10.59
CA SER A 254 8.76 -1.10 -10.74
C SER A 254 8.14 -0.25 -11.84
N GLY A 255 8.42 1.05 -11.84
CA GLY A 255 7.95 2.01 -12.84
C GLY A 255 6.64 2.69 -12.45
N ILE A 256 6.03 3.41 -13.38
CA ILE A 256 4.79 4.18 -13.09
C ILE A 256 3.59 3.33 -13.48
N TYR A 257 2.91 2.78 -12.48
CA TYR A 257 1.72 1.96 -12.65
C TYR A 257 0.55 2.76 -13.23
N GLN A 258 -0.17 2.12 -14.15
CA GLN A 258 -1.38 2.62 -14.78
C GLN A 258 -2.26 1.44 -15.17
N SER A 259 -3.58 1.60 -15.06
CA SER A 259 -4.56 0.62 -15.51
C SER A 259 -5.63 1.31 -16.36
N GLN A 260 -6.22 0.55 -17.28
CA GLN A 260 -7.39 0.99 -18.06
C GLN A 260 -8.69 0.42 -17.50
N THR A 261 -8.60 -0.52 -16.55
CA THR A 261 -9.74 -1.30 -16.07
C THR A 261 -10.08 -1.02 -14.61
N CYS A 262 -9.16 -0.48 -13.82
CA CYS A 262 -9.44 -0.11 -12.45
C CYS A 262 -10.46 1.04 -12.40
N SER A 263 -11.25 1.08 -11.33
CA SER A 263 -12.37 1.99 -11.18
C SER A 263 -12.25 2.78 -9.87
N PRO A 264 -12.53 4.09 -9.88
CA PRO A 264 -12.61 4.88 -8.65
C PRO A 264 -13.76 4.47 -7.72
N ASP A 265 -14.67 3.60 -8.19
CA ASP A 265 -15.87 3.15 -7.48
C ASP A 265 -15.76 1.71 -6.90
N ARG A 266 -14.60 1.05 -7.05
CA ARG A 266 -14.35 -0.32 -6.59
C ARG A 266 -13.15 -0.42 -5.66
N LEU A 267 -13.03 0.56 -4.76
CA LEU A 267 -11.95 0.63 -3.80
C LEU A 267 -11.94 -0.65 -2.94
N ASN A 268 -10.76 -1.25 -2.77
CA ASN A 268 -10.64 -2.54 -2.09
C ASN A 268 -9.36 -2.71 -1.25
N HIS A 269 -8.51 -1.67 -1.17
CA HIS A 269 -7.23 -1.74 -0.46
C HIS A 269 -6.81 -0.39 0.10
N GLY A 270 -6.48 -0.33 1.40
CA GLY A 270 -5.97 0.85 2.08
C GLY A 270 -4.45 0.92 2.02
N VAL A 271 -3.90 2.05 1.56
CA VAL A 271 -2.46 2.32 1.44
C VAL A 271 -2.14 3.75 1.88
N LEU A 272 -0.88 4.17 1.79
CA LEU A 272 -0.46 5.49 2.25
C LEU A 272 0.25 6.28 1.14
N ALA A 273 -0.33 7.39 0.69
CA ALA A 273 0.31 8.33 -0.21
C ALA A 273 1.36 9.16 0.55
N VAL A 274 2.64 8.84 0.36
CA VAL A 274 3.77 9.45 1.07
C VAL A 274 4.46 10.56 0.29
N GLY A 275 4.03 10.82 -0.93
CA GLY A 275 4.63 11.84 -1.76
C GLY A 275 4.16 11.81 -3.19
N TYR A 276 4.81 12.61 -4.03
CA TYR A 276 4.56 12.71 -5.46
C TYR A 276 5.75 13.34 -6.17
N GLY A 277 5.85 13.10 -7.47
CA GLY A 277 6.90 13.68 -8.29
C GLY A 277 6.56 13.67 -9.77
N ILE A 278 7.59 13.92 -10.58
CA ILE A 278 7.54 13.90 -12.03
C ILE A 278 8.79 13.16 -12.51
N GLN A 279 8.62 12.14 -13.35
CA GLN A 279 9.71 11.46 -14.04
C GLN A 279 9.42 11.49 -15.53
N ASP A 280 10.37 11.98 -16.33
CA ASP A 280 10.29 11.98 -17.79
C ASP A 280 8.97 12.59 -18.32
N GLY A 281 8.51 13.66 -17.67
CA GLY A 281 7.25 14.34 -17.99
C GLY A 281 5.98 13.67 -17.46
N THR A 282 6.07 12.52 -16.81
CA THR A 282 4.93 11.80 -16.20
C THR A 282 4.83 12.10 -14.71
N ASP A 283 3.73 12.73 -14.30
CA ASP A 283 3.38 12.92 -12.89
C ASP A 283 3.08 11.57 -12.22
N TYR A 284 3.56 11.36 -11.00
CA TYR A 284 3.25 10.17 -10.19
C TYR A 284 3.00 10.49 -8.72
N TRP A 285 2.28 9.59 -8.06
CA TRP A 285 2.18 9.43 -6.60
C TRP A 285 3.24 8.46 -6.12
N ILE A 286 3.79 8.68 -4.92
CA ILE A 286 4.60 7.69 -4.19
C ILE A 286 3.69 7.09 -3.12
N VAL A 287 3.47 5.79 -3.19
CA VAL A 287 2.49 5.10 -2.33
C VAL A 287 3.19 3.97 -1.59
N LYS A 288 3.11 3.98 -0.26
CA LYS A 288 3.58 2.92 0.62
C LYS A 288 2.50 1.85 0.75
N ASN A 289 2.87 0.59 0.51
CA ASN A 289 2.00 -0.56 0.69
C ASN A 289 2.29 -1.28 2.02
N SER A 290 1.49 -2.30 2.35
CA SER A 290 1.58 -3.11 3.57
C SER A 290 1.79 -4.59 3.26
N TRP A 291 2.49 -4.92 2.17
CA TRP A 291 2.77 -6.29 1.73
C TRP A 291 4.27 -6.64 1.83
N GLY A 292 4.97 -6.01 2.77
CA GLY A 292 6.41 -6.19 2.95
C GLY A 292 7.25 -5.58 1.81
N THR A 293 8.57 -5.59 2.00
CA THR A 293 9.52 -4.98 1.06
C THR A 293 9.76 -5.82 -0.19
N TRP A 294 9.33 -7.08 -0.20
CA TRP A 294 9.47 -7.99 -1.33
C TRP A 294 8.58 -7.63 -2.53
N TRP A 295 7.52 -6.86 -2.27
CA TRP A 295 6.58 -6.38 -3.27
C TRP A 295 6.97 -4.98 -3.78
N GLY A 296 6.77 -4.71 -5.07
CA GLY A 296 7.02 -3.41 -5.66
C GLY A 296 8.46 -2.91 -5.55
N GLU A 297 8.60 -1.60 -5.42
CA GLU A 297 9.85 -0.86 -5.25
C GLU A 297 10.16 -0.74 -3.75
N ASP A 298 10.73 -1.80 -3.16
CA ASP A 298 10.99 -1.93 -1.73
C ASP A 298 9.74 -1.69 -0.85
N GLY A 299 8.59 -2.22 -1.30
CA GLY A 299 7.30 -2.07 -0.63
C GLY A 299 6.50 -0.82 -1.04
N TYR A 300 7.01 -0.04 -2.00
CA TYR A 300 6.34 1.11 -2.57
C TYR A 300 5.87 0.85 -4.00
N ILE A 301 4.94 1.68 -4.45
CA ILE A 301 4.52 1.77 -5.85
C ILE A 301 4.46 3.23 -6.26
N ARG A 302 4.88 3.50 -7.49
CA ARG A 302 4.58 4.77 -8.15
C ARG A 302 3.37 4.60 -9.04
N MET A 303 2.33 5.38 -8.79
CA MET A 303 1.09 5.36 -9.58
C MET A 303 0.98 6.64 -10.38
N VAL A 304 0.51 6.55 -11.64
CA VAL A 304 0.32 7.76 -12.46
C VAL A 304 -0.62 8.74 -11.76
N ARG A 305 -0.24 10.01 -11.79
CA ARG A 305 -0.99 11.13 -11.19
C ARG A 305 -1.49 12.07 -12.29
N LYS A 306 -2.55 12.83 -12.00
CA LYS A 306 -3.23 13.74 -12.95
C LYS A 306 -3.74 13.00 -14.20
N ARG A 307 -4.23 11.78 -14.01
CA ARG A 307 -4.72 10.93 -15.10
C ARG A 307 -6.02 10.23 -14.71
N GLY A 308 -7.03 11.05 -14.42
CA GLY A 308 -8.39 10.58 -14.20
C GLY A 308 -8.58 9.84 -12.88
N ASN A 309 -7.92 10.28 -11.79
CA ASN A 309 -8.04 9.66 -10.48
C ASN A 309 -7.76 8.15 -10.55
N MET A 310 -6.59 7.81 -11.08
CA MET A 310 -6.18 6.43 -11.38
C MET A 310 -6.45 5.50 -10.18
N CYS A 311 -7.29 4.50 -10.40
CA CYS A 311 -7.72 3.51 -9.42
C CYS A 311 -8.32 4.10 -8.13
N GLY A 312 -8.83 5.33 -8.18
CA GLY A 312 -9.55 5.97 -7.09
C GLY A 312 -8.67 6.54 -5.96
N ILE A 313 -7.39 6.81 -6.22
CA ILE A 313 -6.45 7.30 -5.18
C ILE A 313 -6.93 8.56 -4.44
N ALA A 314 -7.75 9.41 -5.06
CA ALA A 314 -8.37 10.60 -4.48
C ALA A 314 -9.88 10.42 -4.17
N SER A 315 -10.40 9.19 -4.17
CA SER A 315 -11.81 8.88 -3.87
C SER A 315 -12.08 8.61 -2.39
N LEU A 316 -11.07 8.15 -1.63
CA LEU A 316 -11.20 7.86 -0.20
C LEU A 316 -9.89 8.21 0.52
N ALA A 317 -9.47 9.46 0.39
CA ALA A 317 -8.24 9.95 0.99
C ALA A 317 -8.50 10.73 2.27
N SER A 318 -7.64 10.58 3.26
CA SER A 318 -7.77 11.25 4.55
C SER A 318 -6.43 11.46 5.26
N VAL A 319 -6.37 12.51 6.09
CA VAL A 319 -5.22 12.80 6.96
C VAL A 319 -5.74 13.12 8.37
N PRO A 320 -5.33 12.37 9.41
CA PRO A 320 -5.72 12.68 10.77
C PRO A 320 -5.01 13.94 11.27
N MET A 321 -5.64 14.64 12.20
CA MET A 321 -5.00 15.65 13.05
C MET A 321 -4.68 14.96 14.38
N VAL A 322 -3.39 14.89 14.71
CA VAL A 322 -2.90 14.08 15.83
C VAL A 322 -2.37 14.96 16.96
N ALA A 323 -2.74 14.60 18.18
CA ALA A 323 -2.20 15.15 19.41
C ALA A 323 -1.69 14.03 20.32
N GLN A 324 -0.87 14.37 21.33
CA GLN A 324 -0.55 13.45 22.41
C GLN A 324 -1.84 12.99 23.12
N PHE A 325 -1.91 11.70 23.46
CA PHE A 325 -2.94 11.19 24.36
C PHE A 325 -2.55 11.57 25.80
N PRO A 326 -3.47 12.18 26.58
CA PRO A 326 -3.16 12.77 27.88
C PRO A 326 -2.91 11.77 29.00
#